data_AF-A0A9K3L5X2-F1
#
_entry.id   AF-A0A9K3L5X2-F1
#
_cell.length_a   1.000
_cell.length_b   1.000
_cell.length_c   1.000
_cell.angle_alpha   90.00
_cell.angle_beta   90.00
_cell.angle_gamma   90.00
#
_symmetry.space_group_name_H-M   'P 1'
#
loop_
_entity.id
_entity.type
_entity.pdbx_description
1 polymer ?
#
loop_
_entity_poly.entity_id
_entity_poly.type
_entity_poly.pdbx_seq_one_letter_code
_entity_poly.pdbx_strand_id
1 'polypeptide(L)'
;MGIIGRFHSRRAREAMVSRKHTAAKRTMKTIVPKFDKHQERVVSATKASKDTSSAREIISASTKKSWEQSAASTGRFKFLTDKTVAVSSLTEANIQDVVLDLLQSTSSGSCSVLVMANALVQSIKCKESHAKGAEDGEFGIVAMLKGEAPPTDWWDRRSNYVKEEMRRRYEWTETLDRLLKMPSSRDEKISSWEEAKTSLEKVLSFPSEDDVTALPADYSDDPIAKKYSKKLDVALDEVSEQRHNLSTEERYNFRTVISKTDQLRQDIQSDEDLNSIVQRVKTDLTFNATLRDQQEYYEKLRQSDAIKQLEERRKLKEARERAASLLRPLTPEQRQIVEMAVRGPGRGEEVIAQSGTDSVLRQSIRTLQPGQWLNDEVIHYFLVMLANRDEELCKKDPTRKRSHFYKSFFITKLLNEGDATCDGQYEYRNVKRWSKKVPGKDIFALDKIIFPVNMGNMHWICVVAFMTEKRIQVYDSMGSSGQTYLNAIFQYLKDEHMDKKKKPLPDEDQWQLIGTTRDTPQQRNGFDCGVFTCMFADFLSKDTPLAFTQEHINQCRERIALSIMSGKAIM
;
A
#
# COMPACT_ATOMS: atom_id res chain seq x y z
N MET A 1 -39.63 4.97 61.06
CA MET A 1 -39.80 6.42 61.30
C MET A 1 -38.82 7.14 60.37
N GLY A 2 -39.20 7.55 59.15
CA GLY A 2 -40.12 8.65 58.84
C GLY A 2 -39.34 9.99 58.86
N ILE A 3 -38.59 10.36 57.81
CA ILE A 3 -38.99 11.22 56.66
C ILE A 3 -38.98 12.74 56.98
N ILE A 4 -38.01 13.42 56.34
CA ILE A 4 -38.03 14.77 55.71
C ILE A 4 -38.07 16.05 56.59
N GLY A 5 -37.03 16.88 56.43
CA GLY A 5 -37.01 18.34 56.67
C GLY A 5 -35.65 18.93 56.27
N ARG A 6 -35.47 19.45 55.05
CA ARG A 6 -35.74 20.81 54.54
C ARG A 6 -34.62 21.84 54.82
N PHE A 7 -34.14 22.39 53.70
CA PHE A 7 -33.61 23.76 53.49
C PHE A 7 -32.31 24.14 54.21
N HIS A 8 -31.24 24.34 53.43
CA HIS A 8 -30.41 25.56 53.34
C HIS A 8 -29.06 25.22 52.68
N SER A 9 -28.91 25.50 51.38
CA SER A 9 -27.61 25.90 50.76
C SER A 9 -27.69 25.89 49.23
N ARG A 10 -28.34 26.92 48.64
CA ARG A 10 -28.19 27.20 47.20
C ARG A 10 -27.90 28.67 46.89
N ARG A 11 -27.43 29.44 47.87
CA ARG A 11 -27.16 30.89 47.69
C ARG A 11 -25.73 31.35 48.00
N ALA A 12 -24.78 30.43 48.19
CA ALA A 12 -23.38 30.78 48.50
C ALA A 12 -22.36 30.43 47.39
N ARG A 13 -22.77 29.86 46.25
CA ARG A 13 -21.85 29.53 45.13
C ARG A 13 -21.97 30.43 43.90
N GLU A 14 -22.94 31.34 43.84
CA GLU A 14 -23.09 32.28 42.72
C GLU A 14 -22.39 33.64 42.95
N ALA A 15 -21.91 33.93 44.16
CA ALA A 15 -21.23 35.20 44.46
C ALA A 15 -19.70 35.20 44.22
N MET A 16 -19.07 34.06 43.96
CA MET A 16 -17.61 33.98 43.71
C MET A 16 -17.22 33.86 42.22
N VAL A 17 -18.18 33.63 41.32
CA VAL A 17 -17.92 33.53 39.87
C VAL A 17 -18.05 34.88 39.15
N SER A 18 -18.71 35.88 39.77
CA SER A 18 -18.91 37.21 39.17
C SER A 18 -17.72 38.17 39.35
N ARG A 19 -16.76 37.89 40.26
CA ARG A 19 -15.58 38.77 40.48
C ARG A 19 -14.32 38.40 39.67
N LYS A 20 -14.25 37.21 39.06
CA LYS A 20 -13.13 36.85 38.16
C LYS A 20 -13.35 37.23 36.69
N HIS A 21 -14.59 37.55 36.29
CA HIS A 21 -14.88 37.96 34.90
C HIS A 21 -14.76 39.48 34.62
N THR A 22 -14.57 40.31 35.64
CA THR A 22 -14.45 41.78 35.47
C THR A 22 -13.00 42.27 35.51
N ALA A 23 -12.05 41.45 35.97
CA ALA A 23 -10.61 41.77 35.93
C ALA A 23 -9.95 41.40 34.59
N ALA A 24 -10.40 40.33 33.92
CA ALA A 24 -9.87 39.90 32.61
C ALA A 24 -10.31 40.79 31.43
N LYS A 25 -11.32 41.64 31.60
CA LYS A 25 -11.78 42.61 30.58
C LYS A 25 -11.11 43.99 30.66
N ARG A 26 -10.23 44.24 31.64
CA ARG A 26 -9.48 45.51 31.77
C ARG A 26 -7.99 45.43 31.40
N THR A 27 -7.44 44.23 31.20
CA THR A 27 -6.04 44.03 30.78
C THR A 27 -5.89 43.67 29.29
N MET A 28 -7.00 43.60 28.54
CA MET A 28 -7.04 43.31 27.10
C MET A 28 -7.33 44.56 26.23
N LYS A 29 -7.09 45.76 26.79
CA LYS A 29 -7.29 47.06 26.08
C LYS A 29 -6.01 47.91 25.96
N THR A 30 -4.85 47.30 26.20
CA THR A 30 -3.56 48.02 26.19
C THR A 30 -2.44 47.09 25.71
N ILE A 31 -2.56 46.53 24.50
CA ILE A 31 -1.49 46.14 23.53
C ILE A 31 -2.20 45.69 22.24
N VAL A 32 -2.92 46.61 21.58
CA VAL A 32 -3.20 46.61 20.13
C VAL A 32 -3.38 48.08 19.77
N PRO A 33 -2.33 48.75 19.25
CA PRO A 33 -2.53 49.42 17.96
C PRO A 33 -1.24 49.42 17.13
N LYS A 34 -1.03 48.37 16.32
CA LYS A 34 -0.04 48.36 15.22
C LYS A 34 -0.50 47.46 14.08
N PHE A 35 -1.75 47.57 13.63
CA PHE A 35 -2.18 46.90 12.39
C PHE A 35 -3.22 47.70 11.58
N ASP A 36 -3.34 49.01 11.83
CA ASP A 36 -4.33 49.88 11.18
C ASP A 36 -3.71 51.15 10.56
N LYS A 37 -2.50 51.02 10.00
CA LYS A 37 -1.82 52.10 9.25
C LYS A 37 -1.21 51.67 7.91
N HIS A 38 -1.52 50.46 7.43
CA HIS A 38 -1.03 49.97 6.14
C HIS A 38 -2.13 49.78 5.07
N GLN A 39 -3.42 49.80 5.44
CA GLN A 39 -4.52 49.74 4.47
C GLN A 39 -5.02 51.11 3.99
N GLU A 40 -4.75 52.21 4.70
CA GLU A 40 -5.10 53.57 4.23
C GLU A 40 -4.00 54.25 3.39
N ARG A 41 -2.81 53.64 3.27
CA ARG A 41 -1.69 54.20 2.46
C ARG A 41 -1.61 53.66 1.03
N VAL A 42 -2.42 52.67 0.68
CA VAL A 42 -2.47 52.08 -0.68
C VAL A 42 -3.58 52.71 -1.53
N VAL A 43 -4.57 53.38 -0.91
CA VAL A 43 -5.68 54.05 -1.62
C VAL A 43 -5.37 55.52 -1.96
N SER A 44 -4.25 56.08 -1.49
CA SER A 44 -3.83 57.47 -1.83
C SER A 44 -2.69 57.57 -2.85
N ALA A 45 -2.22 56.45 -3.43
CA ALA A 45 -1.11 56.43 -4.40
C ALA A 45 -1.54 56.16 -5.86
N THR A 46 -2.85 56.19 -6.15
CA THR A 46 -3.41 55.99 -7.51
C THR A 46 -3.92 57.27 -8.15
N LYS A 47 -3.42 58.44 -7.72
CA LYS A 47 -3.75 59.74 -8.33
C LYS A 47 -2.51 60.63 -8.47
N ALA A 48 -1.55 60.20 -9.29
CA ALA A 48 -0.67 61.05 -10.10
C ALA A 48 0.46 60.21 -10.71
N SER A 49 0.37 59.90 -12.01
CA SER A 49 1.49 59.93 -12.95
C SER A 49 1.04 59.29 -14.28
N LYS A 50 0.95 60.14 -15.30
CA LYS A 50 0.86 59.75 -16.71
C LYS A 50 2.27 59.39 -17.16
N ASP A 51 2.59 58.11 -17.27
CA ASP A 51 3.58 57.60 -18.24
C ASP A 51 3.52 56.07 -18.33
N THR A 52 2.74 55.57 -19.28
CA THR A 52 2.49 54.14 -19.51
C THR A 52 3.44 53.59 -20.58
N SER A 53 4.73 53.57 -20.28
CA SER A 53 5.71 52.82 -21.09
C SER A 53 6.78 52.13 -20.25
N SER A 54 7.21 52.72 -19.11
CA SER A 54 8.25 52.14 -18.24
C SER A 54 7.71 51.28 -17.08
N ALA A 55 6.45 51.48 -16.66
CA ALA A 55 5.82 50.69 -15.59
C ALA A 55 5.48 49.24 -16.00
N ARG A 56 5.35 48.94 -17.31
CA ARG A 56 5.07 47.59 -17.81
C ARG A 56 6.30 46.67 -17.77
N GLU A 57 7.52 47.22 -17.81
CA GLU A 57 8.74 46.42 -17.68
C GLU A 57 9.13 46.15 -16.23
N ILE A 58 8.82 47.06 -15.30
CA ILE A 58 9.14 46.87 -13.88
C ILE A 58 8.14 45.92 -13.21
N ILE A 59 6.85 45.96 -13.61
CA ILE A 59 5.85 44.99 -13.13
C ILE A 59 6.07 43.61 -13.76
N SER A 60 6.52 43.50 -15.02
CA SER A 60 6.84 42.18 -15.59
C SER A 60 8.06 41.54 -14.92
N ALA A 61 9.05 42.32 -14.48
CA ALA A 61 10.21 41.82 -13.76
C ALA A 61 9.92 41.47 -12.28
N SER A 62 9.09 42.25 -11.57
CA SER A 62 8.77 41.96 -10.16
C SER A 62 7.73 40.84 -10.00
N THR A 63 6.79 40.71 -10.95
CA THR A 63 5.81 39.61 -10.93
C THR A 63 6.45 38.28 -11.34
N LYS A 64 7.49 38.32 -12.21
CA LYS A 64 8.30 37.14 -12.55
C LYS A 64 9.19 36.71 -11.38
N LYS A 65 9.78 37.66 -10.64
CA LYS A 65 10.53 37.37 -9.40
C LYS A 65 9.63 36.85 -8.27
N SER A 66 8.40 37.38 -8.13
CA SER A 66 7.43 36.90 -7.14
C SER A 66 6.86 35.52 -7.49
N TRP A 67 6.69 35.21 -8.78
CA TRP A 67 6.33 33.86 -9.24
C TRP A 67 7.48 32.85 -9.10
N GLU A 68 8.72 33.23 -9.40
CA GLU A 68 9.90 32.38 -9.20
C GLU A 68 10.16 32.12 -7.70
N GLN A 69 9.93 33.11 -6.84
CA GLN A 69 10.02 32.93 -5.38
C GLN A 69 8.85 32.15 -4.77
N SER A 70 7.63 32.28 -5.33
CA SER A 70 6.47 31.50 -4.86
C SER A 70 6.46 30.06 -5.39
N ALA A 71 7.11 29.80 -6.54
CA ALA A 71 7.36 28.43 -7.02
C ALA A 71 8.45 27.73 -6.20
N ALA A 72 9.42 28.49 -5.69
CA ALA A 72 10.45 27.98 -4.77
C ALA A 72 9.89 27.63 -3.37
N SER A 73 8.82 28.30 -2.92
CA SER A 73 8.21 28.04 -1.59
C SER A 73 7.21 26.87 -1.55
N THR A 74 6.91 26.24 -2.70
CA THR A 74 6.03 25.04 -2.77
C THR A 74 6.78 23.71 -2.92
N GLY A 75 8.12 23.68 -2.78
CA GLY A 75 8.86 22.41 -2.79
C GLY A 75 8.64 21.56 -4.05
N ARG A 76 8.35 22.19 -5.19
CA ARG A 76 8.29 21.50 -6.48
C ARG A 76 9.72 21.17 -6.87
N PHE A 77 10.14 19.93 -6.59
CA PHE A 77 11.46 19.39 -6.90
C PHE A 77 11.82 19.66 -8.36
N LYS A 78 12.62 20.70 -8.57
CA LYS A 78 13.40 20.88 -9.78
C LYS A 78 14.67 20.06 -9.55
N PHE A 79 14.62 18.76 -9.88
CA PHE A 79 15.80 17.89 -9.79
C PHE A 79 16.91 18.48 -10.67
N LEU A 80 17.91 19.07 -10.03
CA LEU A 80 19.15 19.46 -10.68
C LEU A 80 19.96 18.18 -10.94
N THR A 81 19.90 17.74 -12.20
CA THR A 81 21.05 17.41 -13.09
C THR A 81 22.30 16.78 -12.46
N ASP A 82 22.66 15.60 -12.96
CA ASP A 82 24.00 14.96 -12.95
C ASP A 82 24.66 14.52 -11.64
N LYS A 83 24.00 14.59 -10.47
CA LYS A 83 24.60 14.09 -9.22
C LYS A 83 24.31 12.60 -8.96
N THR A 84 25.32 11.87 -8.49
CA THR A 84 25.20 10.51 -7.94
C THR A 84 24.55 10.55 -6.57
N VAL A 85 23.81 9.48 -6.20
CA VAL A 85 23.13 9.37 -4.91
C VAL A 85 23.94 8.47 -3.97
N ALA A 86 24.26 8.98 -2.78
CA ALA A 86 25.00 8.21 -1.79
C ALA A 86 24.17 7.04 -1.21
N VAL A 87 24.77 5.87 -1.10
CA VAL A 87 24.17 4.69 -0.46
C VAL A 87 24.93 4.31 0.80
N SER A 88 24.22 3.73 1.78
CA SER A 88 24.86 3.19 2.99
C SER A 88 25.51 1.84 2.72
N SER A 89 26.43 1.40 3.58
CA SER A 89 27.06 0.07 3.49
C SER A 89 26.03 -1.07 3.54
N LEU A 90 24.95 -0.92 4.34
CA LEU A 90 23.84 -1.87 4.36
C LEU A 90 23.10 -1.92 3.01
N THR A 91 22.91 -0.76 2.38
CA THR A 91 22.29 -0.68 1.06
C THR A 91 23.19 -1.32 0.00
N GLU A 92 24.51 -1.07 0.05
CA GLU A 92 25.50 -1.72 -0.83
C GLU A 92 25.46 -3.25 -0.72
N ALA A 93 25.47 -3.80 0.50
CA ALA A 93 25.37 -5.24 0.72
C ALA A 93 24.07 -5.82 0.11
N ASN A 94 22.94 -5.14 0.29
CA ASN A 94 21.67 -5.56 -0.31
C ASN A 94 21.67 -5.50 -1.85
N ILE A 95 22.34 -4.51 -2.43
CA ILE A 95 22.53 -4.41 -3.88
C ILE A 95 23.38 -5.59 -4.37
N GLN A 96 24.50 -5.86 -3.69
CA GLN A 96 25.41 -6.94 -4.04
C GLN A 96 24.70 -8.31 -4.01
N ASP A 97 23.91 -8.60 -2.96
CA ASP A 97 23.08 -9.80 -2.88
C ASP A 97 22.19 -9.97 -4.13
N VAL A 98 21.44 -8.93 -4.50
CA VAL A 98 20.52 -8.98 -5.65
C VAL A 98 21.26 -9.20 -6.96
N VAL A 99 22.43 -8.58 -7.13
CA VAL A 99 23.26 -8.75 -8.34
C VAL A 99 23.81 -10.17 -8.43
N LEU A 100 24.34 -10.70 -7.32
CA LEU A 100 24.91 -12.05 -7.30
C LEU A 100 23.83 -13.12 -7.54
N ASP A 101 22.67 -12.99 -6.91
CA ASP A 101 21.51 -13.87 -7.16
C ASP A 101 21.09 -13.84 -8.62
N LEU A 102 21.04 -12.64 -9.22
CA LEU A 102 20.68 -12.46 -10.62
C LEU A 102 21.68 -13.16 -11.54
N LEU A 103 22.99 -12.96 -11.33
CA LEU A 103 24.03 -13.59 -12.14
C LEU A 103 24.00 -15.12 -12.02
N GLN A 104 23.83 -15.66 -10.81
CA GLN A 104 23.73 -17.10 -10.56
C GLN A 104 22.48 -17.73 -11.19
N SER A 105 21.38 -16.98 -11.28
CA SER A 105 20.13 -17.47 -11.89
C SER A 105 20.18 -17.56 -13.43
N THR A 106 21.16 -16.92 -14.07
CA THR A 106 21.32 -16.94 -15.53
C THR A 106 22.20 -18.09 -15.99
N SER A 107 21.79 -18.80 -17.05
CA SER A 107 22.56 -19.92 -17.62
C SER A 107 23.93 -19.50 -18.19
N SER A 108 24.10 -18.23 -18.53
CA SER A 108 25.35 -17.65 -19.03
C SER A 108 26.21 -17.00 -17.95
N GLY A 109 25.78 -16.99 -16.68
CA GLY A 109 26.47 -16.28 -15.60
C GLY A 109 26.63 -14.77 -15.86
N SER A 110 25.78 -14.19 -16.71
CA SER A 110 25.89 -12.80 -17.17
C SER A 110 24.52 -12.22 -17.52
N CYS A 111 24.33 -10.93 -17.26
CA CYS A 111 23.10 -10.20 -17.57
C CYS A 111 23.41 -8.81 -18.13
N SER A 112 22.45 -8.13 -18.76
CA SER A 112 22.65 -6.74 -19.18
C SER A 112 22.44 -5.76 -18.03
N VAL A 113 23.06 -4.58 -18.13
CA VAL A 113 22.85 -3.48 -17.17
C VAL A 113 21.36 -3.13 -17.03
N LEU A 114 20.59 -3.21 -18.12
CA LEU A 114 19.13 -3.03 -18.10
C LEU A 114 18.42 -4.06 -17.20
N VAL A 115 18.82 -5.34 -17.26
CA VAL A 115 18.20 -6.40 -16.45
C VAL A 115 18.55 -6.21 -14.97
N MET A 116 19.81 -5.89 -14.67
CA MET A 116 20.25 -5.53 -13.31
C MET A 116 19.49 -4.33 -12.75
N ALA A 117 19.43 -3.23 -13.50
CA ALA A 117 18.76 -2.02 -13.06
C ALA A 117 17.26 -2.26 -12.82
N ASN A 118 16.59 -3.06 -13.66
CA ASN A 118 15.20 -3.45 -13.44
C ASN A 118 15.04 -4.29 -12.16
N ALA A 119 15.95 -5.24 -11.90
CA ALA A 119 15.92 -6.04 -10.67
C ALA A 119 16.09 -5.17 -9.40
N LEU A 120 16.99 -4.19 -9.44
CA LEU A 120 17.23 -3.26 -8.32
C LEU A 120 16.05 -2.29 -8.09
N VAL A 121 15.39 -1.81 -9.15
CA VAL A 121 14.16 -1.00 -9.05
C VAL A 121 13.03 -1.79 -8.37
N GLN A 122 12.97 -3.09 -8.65
CA GLN A 122 11.96 -4.01 -8.11
C GLN A 122 12.33 -4.57 -6.73
N SER A 123 13.57 -4.39 -6.27
CA SER A 123 14.03 -4.90 -4.97
C SER A 123 13.49 -4.07 -3.81
N ILE A 124 12.46 -4.59 -3.13
CA ILE A 124 11.92 -4.01 -1.89
C ILE A 124 13.03 -3.86 -0.84
N LYS A 125 13.91 -4.87 -0.70
CA LYS A 125 15.01 -4.89 0.28
C LYS A 125 15.98 -3.72 0.07
N CYS A 126 16.41 -3.47 -1.18
CA CYS A 126 17.30 -2.36 -1.51
C CYS A 126 16.60 -1.01 -1.29
N LYS A 127 15.36 -0.89 -1.75
CA LYS A 127 14.59 0.36 -1.62
C LYS A 127 14.30 0.72 -0.16
N GLU A 128 13.93 -0.24 0.68
CA GLU A 128 13.68 -0.02 2.11
C GLU A 128 14.95 0.29 2.89
N SER A 129 16.07 -0.39 2.61
CA SER A 129 17.35 -0.09 3.27
C SER A 129 17.88 1.29 2.91
N HIS A 130 17.75 1.71 1.64
CA HIS A 130 18.09 3.06 1.22
C HIS A 130 17.18 4.11 1.88
N ALA A 131 15.87 3.83 1.97
CA ALA A 131 14.91 4.75 2.53
C ALA A 131 15.16 5.06 4.02
N LYS A 132 15.54 4.04 4.80
CA LYS A 132 15.83 4.19 6.23
C LYS A 132 17.11 4.98 6.51
N GLY A 133 18.10 4.93 5.60
CA GLY A 133 19.39 5.62 5.74
C GLY A 133 20.30 5.01 6.81
N ALA A 134 21.48 5.61 7.01
CA ALA A 134 22.49 5.17 8.00
C ALA A 134 22.30 5.80 9.40
N GLU A 135 21.36 6.72 9.58
CA GLU A 135 21.07 7.38 10.86
C GLU A 135 19.87 6.72 11.57
N ASP A 136 20.05 5.48 12.03
CA ASP A 136 19.22 4.91 13.08
C ASP A 136 20.03 4.90 14.39
N GLY A 137 19.91 5.99 15.14
CA GLY A 137 20.38 6.14 16.51
C GLY A 137 20.23 7.59 16.91
N GLU A 138 19.17 8.00 17.61
CA GLU A 138 19.35 8.26 19.04
C GLU A 138 18.05 8.37 19.86
N PHE A 139 16.92 7.83 19.40
CA PHE A 139 15.80 7.57 20.32
C PHE A 139 15.09 6.25 19.98
N GLY A 140 15.87 5.18 20.09
CA GLY A 140 15.41 3.80 19.84
C GLY A 140 14.53 3.25 20.97
N ILE A 141 13.87 2.12 20.67
CA ILE A 141 13.05 1.31 21.58
C ILE A 141 13.71 1.09 22.97
N VAL A 142 15.04 1.12 23.02
CA VAL A 142 15.85 1.04 24.26
C VAL A 142 15.63 2.23 25.20
N ALA A 143 15.52 3.47 24.71
CA ALA A 143 15.21 4.66 25.53
C ALA A 143 13.76 4.58 26.09
N MET A 144 12.86 4.03 25.28
CA MET A 144 11.46 3.80 25.65
C MET A 144 11.31 2.69 26.72
N LEU A 145 12.13 1.63 26.63
CA LEU A 145 12.21 0.56 27.63
C LEU A 145 12.95 1.01 28.91
N LYS A 146 13.80 2.04 28.82
CA LYS A 146 14.49 2.67 29.97
C LYS A 146 13.66 3.77 30.66
N GLY A 147 12.46 4.07 30.16
CA GLY A 147 11.56 5.06 30.77
C GLY A 147 11.98 6.52 30.53
N GLU A 148 12.80 6.78 29.51
CA GLU A 148 13.23 8.13 29.15
C GLU A 148 12.13 8.84 28.36
N ALA A 149 11.78 10.06 28.78
CA ALA A 149 10.76 10.85 28.10
C ALA A 149 11.30 11.34 26.73
N PRO A 150 10.53 11.21 25.63
CA PRO A 150 10.97 11.68 24.33
C PRO A 150 11.13 13.21 24.32
N PRO A 151 12.10 13.75 23.55
CA PRO A 151 12.29 15.18 23.43
C PRO A 151 11.04 15.87 22.87
N THR A 152 10.83 17.13 23.27
CA THR A 152 9.57 17.86 23.00
C THR A 152 9.23 18.08 21.52
N ASP A 153 10.19 17.90 20.62
CA ASP A 153 10.06 18.04 19.15
C ASP A 153 10.00 16.69 18.41
N TRP A 154 9.97 15.56 19.14
CA TRP A 154 9.97 14.20 18.58
C TRP A 154 8.79 13.94 17.62
N TRP A 155 7.64 14.58 17.89
CA TRP A 155 6.42 14.45 17.10
C TRP A 155 6.50 15.21 15.76
N ASP A 156 7.13 16.38 15.73
CA ASP A 156 7.43 17.12 14.49
C ASP A 156 8.45 16.34 13.62
N ARG A 157 9.33 15.54 14.24
CA ARG A 157 10.29 14.69 13.52
C ARG A 157 9.63 13.48 12.83
N ARG A 158 8.50 12.96 13.31
CA ARG A 158 7.87 11.74 12.76
C ARG A 158 7.14 11.94 11.42
N SER A 159 6.42 13.05 11.27
CA SER A 159 5.82 13.44 9.97
C SER A 159 6.91 13.73 8.93
N ASN A 160 8.01 14.37 9.37
CA ASN A 160 9.19 14.60 8.55
C ASN A 160 9.92 13.29 8.21
N TYR A 161 9.97 12.32 9.12
CA TYR A 161 10.56 11.00 8.89
C TYR A 161 9.84 10.23 7.78
N VAL A 162 8.51 10.12 7.82
CA VAL A 162 7.74 9.43 6.76
C VAL A 162 7.92 10.13 5.41
N LYS A 163 7.94 11.47 5.40
CA LYS A 163 8.19 12.26 4.18
C LYS A 163 9.61 12.06 3.63
N GLU A 164 10.62 12.03 4.50
CA GLU A 164 12.02 11.83 4.11
C GLU A 164 12.28 10.38 3.65
N GLU A 165 11.68 9.39 4.31
CA GLU A 165 11.70 8.00 3.86
C GLU A 165 11.09 7.89 2.46
N MET A 166 9.92 8.51 2.22
CA MET A 166 9.30 8.53 0.90
C MET A 166 10.15 9.24 -0.14
N ARG A 167 10.75 10.38 0.22
CA ARG A 167 11.67 11.12 -0.64
C ARG A 167 12.84 10.24 -1.09
N ARG A 168 13.48 9.52 -0.16
CA ARG A 168 14.58 8.60 -0.48
C ARG A 168 14.13 7.43 -1.36
N ARG A 169 12.92 6.88 -1.16
CA ARG A 169 12.36 5.86 -2.06
C ARG A 169 12.18 6.41 -3.50
N TYR A 170 11.77 7.68 -3.63
CA TYR A 170 11.64 8.33 -4.93
C TYR A 170 13.00 8.58 -5.57
N GLU A 171 13.95 9.08 -4.80
CA GLU A 171 15.33 9.29 -5.23
C GLU A 171 15.99 7.99 -5.71
N TRP A 172 15.80 6.89 -5.00
CA TRP A 172 16.22 5.54 -5.43
C TRP A 172 15.65 5.18 -6.81
N THR A 173 14.34 5.32 -6.95
CA THR A 173 13.61 4.91 -8.16
C THR A 173 14.02 5.76 -9.36
N GLU A 174 14.09 7.08 -9.20
CA GLU A 174 14.52 7.99 -10.27
C GLU A 174 15.99 7.81 -10.64
N THR A 175 16.84 7.51 -9.66
CA THR A 175 18.27 7.29 -9.88
C THR A 175 18.53 6.04 -10.72
N LEU A 176 17.84 4.94 -10.43
CA LEU A 176 17.94 3.74 -11.25
C LEU A 176 17.22 3.86 -12.60
N ASP A 177 16.13 4.64 -12.68
CA ASP A 177 15.47 4.95 -13.96
C ASP A 177 16.38 5.75 -14.91
N ARG A 178 17.28 6.60 -14.39
CA ARG A 178 18.34 7.21 -15.20
C ARG A 178 19.20 6.16 -15.88
N LEU A 179 19.62 5.13 -15.15
CA LEU A 179 20.40 4.02 -15.68
C LEU A 179 19.59 3.23 -16.73
N LEU A 180 18.30 2.96 -16.48
CA LEU A 180 17.42 2.29 -17.45
C LEU A 180 17.26 3.05 -18.78
N LYS A 181 17.35 4.38 -18.76
CA LYS A 181 17.20 5.25 -19.93
C LYS A 181 18.49 5.46 -20.71
N MET A 182 19.65 5.06 -20.18
CA MET A 182 20.92 5.19 -20.90
C MET A 182 20.94 4.22 -22.11
N PRO A 183 21.28 4.68 -23.32
CA PRO A 183 21.33 3.81 -24.51
C PRO A 183 22.26 2.61 -24.34
N SER A 184 23.41 2.80 -23.69
CA SER A 184 24.41 1.75 -23.46
C SER A 184 23.92 0.62 -22.56
N SER A 185 22.95 0.86 -21.68
CA SER A 185 22.51 -0.13 -20.69
C SER A 185 21.82 -1.34 -21.30
N ARG A 186 21.34 -1.25 -22.55
CA ARG A 186 20.75 -2.38 -23.27
C ARG A 186 21.81 -3.38 -23.74
N ASP A 187 22.97 -2.87 -24.17
CA ASP A 187 24.00 -3.64 -24.85
C ASP A 187 25.17 -4.00 -23.91
N GLU A 188 25.39 -3.21 -22.86
CA GLU A 188 26.41 -3.44 -21.83
C GLU A 188 26.04 -4.68 -20.99
N LYS A 189 26.92 -5.68 -21.01
CA LYS A 189 26.79 -6.92 -20.22
C LYS A 189 27.71 -6.87 -19.02
N ILE A 190 27.24 -7.47 -17.92
CA ILE A 190 27.98 -7.66 -16.68
C ILE A 190 27.99 -9.14 -16.31
N SER A 191 29.09 -9.58 -15.69
CA SER A 191 29.35 -10.97 -15.28
C SER A 191 29.93 -11.07 -13.86
N SER A 192 30.31 -9.94 -13.25
CA SER A 192 30.80 -9.88 -11.87
C SER A 192 30.20 -8.69 -11.09
N TRP A 193 30.41 -8.70 -9.77
CA TRP A 193 30.01 -7.58 -8.91
C TRP A 193 30.78 -6.30 -9.25
N GLU A 194 32.05 -6.39 -9.60
CA GLU A 194 32.90 -5.24 -9.90
C GLU A 194 32.46 -4.53 -11.18
N GLU A 195 32.07 -5.30 -12.21
CA GLU A 195 31.49 -4.77 -13.45
C GLU A 195 30.11 -4.12 -13.19
N ALA A 196 29.31 -4.75 -12.32
CA ALA A 196 28.03 -4.21 -11.88
C ALA A 196 28.20 -2.89 -11.10
N LYS A 197 29.13 -2.86 -10.13
CA LYS A 197 29.45 -1.69 -9.30
C LYS A 197 29.94 -0.53 -10.16
N THR A 198 30.84 -0.77 -11.10
CA THR A 198 31.29 0.24 -12.07
C THR A 198 30.12 0.85 -12.87
N SER A 199 29.15 0.03 -13.26
CA SER A 199 27.94 0.50 -13.95
C SER A 199 27.02 1.31 -13.04
N LEU A 200 26.90 0.91 -11.78
CA LEU A 200 26.07 1.59 -10.77
C LEU A 200 26.68 2.91 -10.29
N GLU A 201 28.01 3.03 -10.25
CA GLU A 201 28.74 4.26 -9.89
C GLU A 201 28.46 5.43 -10.84
N LYS A 202 27.92 5.16 -12.04
CA LYS A 202 27.39 6.20 -12.95
C LYS A 202 26.22 6.99 -12.34
N VAL A 203 25.50 6.40 -11.37
CA VAL A 203 24.28 6.96 -10.78
C VAL A 203 24.26 6.91 -9.24
N LEU A 204 25.05 6.05 -8.60
CA LEU A 204 25.18 5.89 -7.14
C LEU A 204 26.60 6.26 -6.68
N SER A 205 26.73 6.68 -5.42
CA SER A 205 28.01 6.85 -4.73
C SER A 205 28.08 5.84 -3.59
N PHE A 206 28.99 4.89 -3.69
CA PHE A 206 29.25 3.90 -2.64
C PHE A 206 30.20 4.49 -1.58
N PRO A 207 30.12 4.04 -0.31
CA PRO A 207 31.07 4.43 0.72
C PRO A 207 32.50 4.02 0.31
N SER A 208 33.51 4.83 0.65
CA SER A 208 34.92 4.47 0.42
C SER A 208 35.36 3.36 1.37
N GLU A 209 36.34 2.54 0.98
CA GLU A 209 36.89 1.49 1.86
C GLU A 209 37.46 2.04 3.18
N ASP A 210 37.80 3.34 3.22
CA ASP A 210 38.25 4.04 4.43
C ASP A 210 37.12 4.34 5.44
N ASP A 211 35.85 4.31 5.02
CA ASP A 211 34.67 4.54 5.89
C ASP A 211 34.25 3.28 6.67
N VAL A 212 34.97 2.16 6.51
CA VAL A 212 34.67 0.86 7.15
C VAL A 212 35.13 0.80 8.62
N THR A 213 35.74 1.85 9.15
CA THR A 213 36.16 1.93 10.57
C THR A 213 35.10 2.50 11.50
N ALA A 214 33.85 2.07 11.37
CA ALA A 214 32.86 2.17 12.45
C ALA A 214 31.71 1.17 12.30
N LEU A 215 32.02 -0.13 12.17
CA LEU A 215 31.14 -1.10 12.81
C LEU A 215 31.27 -0.90 14.33
N PRO A 216 30.19 -0.68 15.08
CA PRO A 216 30.28 -0.67 16.55
C PRO A 216 30.86 -2.01 17.00
N ALA A 217 32.04 -1.97 17.59
CA ALA A 217 32.77 -3.15 18.08
C ALA A 217 32.14 -3.77 19.34
N ASP A 218 30.81 -3.93 19.38
CA ASP A 218 30.08 -4.50 20.51
C ASP A 218 28.88 -5.37 20.10
N TYR A 219 29.06 -6.22 19.07
CA TYR A 219 28.08 -7.26 18.72
C TYR A 219 28.65 -8.68 18.77
N SER A 220 29.75 -8.91 19.49
CA SER A 220 30.23 -10.27 19.79
C SER A 220 29.55 -10.90 21.02
N ASP A 221 28.79 -10.12 21.81
CA ASP A 221 28.22 -10.58 23.08
C ASP A 221 26.70 -10.41 23.27
N ASP A 222 25.93 -10.12 22.20
CA ASP A 222 24.46 -10.11 22.30
C ASP A 222 23.88 -11.52 22.59
N PRO A 223 23.25 -11.75 23.76
CA PRO A 223 22.67 -13.04 24.14
C PRO A 223 21.56 -13.51 23.19
N ILE A 224 20.94 -12.60 22.45
CA ILE A 224 19.84 -12.87 21.53
C ILE A 224 20.40 -13.46 20.22
N ALA A 225 21.51 -12.93 19.70
CA ALA A 225 22.19 -13.45 18.51
C ALA A 225 22.74 -14.87 18.75
N LYS A 226 23.35 -15.13 19.91
CA LYS A 226 23.80 -16.48 20.32
C LYS A 226 22.63 -17.47 20.48
N LYS A 227 21.43 -16.98 20.86
CA LYS A 227 20.22 -17.82 21.00
C LYS A 227 19.59 -18.21 19.66
N TYR A 228 19.70 -17.35 18.64
CA TYR A 228 19.13 -17.61 17.32
C TYR A 228 20.08 -18.38 16.38
N SER A 229 21.40 -18.18 16.47
CA SER A 229 22.38 -19.01 15.75
C SER A 229 22.30 -20.47 16.21
N LYS A 230 22.28 -20.71 17.53
CA LYS A 230 22.23 -22.05 18.10
C LYS A 230 20.92 -22.80 17.82
N LYS A 231 19.83 -22.07 17.54
CA LYS A 231 18.55 -22.67 17.09
C LYS A 231 18.54 -22.98 15.59
N LEU A 232 19.31 -22.24 14.80
CA LEU A 232 19.43 -22.45 13.36
C LEU A 232 20.33 -23.65 13.06
N ASP A 233 21.42 -23.83 13.80
CA ASP A 233 22.33 -24.98 13.66
C ASP A 233 21.64 -26.30 14.07
N VAL A 234 20.84 -26.29 15.15
CA VAL A 234 20.04 -27.46 15.58
C VAL A 234 18.96 -27.82 14.55
N ALA A 235 18.30 -26.82 13.95
CA ALA A 235 17.29 -27.06 12.92
C ALA A 235 17.89 -27.56 11.59
N LEU A 236 19.14 -27.19 11.28
CA LEU A 236 19.86 -27.67 10.09
C LEU A 236 20.38 -29.10 10.29
N ASP A 237 20.82 -29.47 11.50
CA ASP A 237 21.21 -30.85 11.84
C ASP A 237 20.00 -31.80 11.90
N GLU A 238 18.84 -31.36 12.42
CA GLU A 238 17.59 -32.16 12.43
C GLU A 238 17.06 -32.44 11.01
N VAL A 239 17.25 -31.51 10.07
CA VAL A 239 16.86 -31.66 8.66
C VAL A 239 17.87 -32.54 7.88
N SER A 240 19.14 -32.54 8.30
CA SER A 240 20.21 -33.39 7.77
C SER A 240 20.02 -34.87 8.17
N GLU A 241 19.65 -35.14 9.43
CA GLU A 241 19.41 -36.50 9.93
C GLU A 241 18.13 -37.16 9.38
N GLN A 242 17.06 -36.39 9.12
CA GLN A 242 15.80 -36.92 8.57
C GLN A 242 15.88 -37.32 7.09
N ARG A 243 16.92 -36.90 6.36
CA ARG A 243 17.13 -37.26 4.95
C ARG A 243 17.82 -38.61 4.75
N HIS A 244 18.34 -39.22 5.82
CA HIS A 244 19.11 -40.47 5.78
C HIS A 244 18.39 -41.72 6.34
N ASN A 245 17.12 -41.61 6.77
CA ASN A 245 16.37 -42.73 7.39
C ASN A 245 15.11 -43.17 6.62
N LEU A 246 15.21 -43.38 5.31
CA LEU A 246 14.23 -44.18 4.55
C LEU A 246 14.85 -45.53 4.19
N SER A 247 14.33 -46.63 4.76
CA SER A 247 14.90 -47.98 4.60
C SER A 247 14.29 -48.76 3.42
N THR A 248 15.11 -49.64 2.86
CA THR A 248 14.86 -50.58 1.76
C THR A 248 13.83 -51.67 2.11
N GLU A 249 13.22 -51.64 3.29
CA GLU A 249 12.50 -52.78 3.88
C GLU A 249 10.96 -52.67 3.81
N GLU A 250 10.41 -51.53 3.38
CA GLU A 250 8.95 -51.30 3.43
C GLU A 250 8.15 -51.63 2.16
N ARG A 251 8.74 -52.16 1.08
CA ARG A 251 7.93 -52.57 -0.11
C ARG A 251 8.31 -53.92 -0.74
N TYR A 252 8.84 -54.83 0.06
CA TYR A 252 9.04 -56.25 -0.29
C TYR A 252 7.77 -57.12 -0.12
N ASN A 253 6.66 -56.59 0.41
CA ASN A 253 5.51 -57.42 0.86
C ASN A 253 4.30 -57.50 -0.10
N PHE A 254 4.50 -57.65 -1.41
CA PHE A 254 3.38 -57.86 -2.36
C PHE A 254 3.51 -59.07 -3.29
N ARG A 255 4.56 -59.89 -3.15
CA ARG A 255 4.82 -61.00 -4.08
C ARG A 255 4.67 -62.41 -3.49
N THR A 256 4.36 -62.54 -2.21
CA THR A 256 4.25 -63.84 -1.52
C THR A 256 2.81 -64.33 -1.35
N VAL A 257 1.80 -63.49 -1.66
CA VAL A 257 0.38 -63.82 -1.42
C VAL A 257 -0.27 -64.52 -2.62
N ILE A 258 0.21 -64.27 -3.85
CA ILE A 258 -0.42 -64.79 -5.07
C ILE A 258 -0.15 -66.30 -5.27
N SER A 259 0.93 -66.87 -4.74
CA SER A 259 1.23 -68.30 -4.94
C SER A 259 0.53 -69.26 -3.96
N LYS A 260 -0.21 -68.75 -2.97
CA LYS A 260 -0.96 -69.58 -1.99
C LYS A 260 -2.45 -69.69 -2.31
N THR A 261 -2.97 -68.88 -3.24
CA THR A 261 -4.40 -68.81 -3.56
C THR A 261 -4.85 -69.94 -4.51
N ASP A 262 -3.95 -70.47 -5.33
CA ASP A 262 -4.27 -71.56 -6.26
C ASP A 262 -4.29 -72.94 -5.60
N GLN A 263 -3.64 -73.11 -4.44
CA GLN A 263 -3.66 -74.36 -3.67
C GLN A 263 -4.90 -74.48 -2.77
N LEU A 264 -5.42 -73.36 -2.26
CA LEU A 264 -6.60 -73.30 -1.37
C LEU A 264 -7.94 -73.52 -2.09
N ARG A 265 -7.93 -73.63 -3.43
CA ARG A 265 -9.13 -73.87 -4.25
C ARG A 265 -9.47 -75.36 -4.40
N GLN A 266 -8.59 -76.27 -3.97
CA GLN A 266 -8.77 -77.71 -4.14
C GLN A 266 -9.30 -78.45 -2.88
N ASP A 267 -9.29 -77.85 -1.69
CA ASP A 267 -9.53 -78.58 -0.42
C ASP A 267 -10.69 -78.02 0.46
N ILE A 268 -11.76 -77.45 -0.11
CA ILE A 268 -12.93 -77.00 0.68
C ILE A 268 -13.72 -78.24 1.15
N GLN A 269 -13.71 -78.54 2.45
CA GLN A 269 -14.34 -79.75 3.00
C GLN A 269 -15.26 -79.57 4.23
N SER A 270 -15.57 -78.37 4.76
CA SER A 270 -16.55 -78.25 5.88
C SER A 270 -17.21 -76.86 6.11
N ASP A 271 -18.36 -76.82 6.81
CA ASP A 271 -19.20 -75.63 7.10
C ASP A 271 -18.56 -74.57 8.03
N GLU A 272 -17.46 -74.86 8.73
CA GLU A 272 -16.74 -73.87 9.55
C GLU A 272 -16.02 -72.81 8.66
N ASP A 273 -15.75 -73.15 7.40
CA ASP A 273 -15.17 -72.26 6.38
C ASP A 273 -16.17 -71.21 5.87
N LEU A 274 -17.47 -71.52 5.86
CA LEU A 274 -18.50 -70.62 5.32
C LEU A 274 -18.62 -69.33 6.15
N ASN A 275 -18.50 -69.44 7.48
CA ASN A 275 -18.55 -68.28 8.38
C ASN A 275 -17.29 -67.40 8.30
N SER A 276 -16.11 -67.99 8.05
CA SER A 276 -14.87 -67.23 7.83
C SER A 276 -14.91 -66.50 6.48
N ILE A 277 -15.50 -67.14 5.45
CA ILE A 277 -15.75 -66.55 4.13
C ILE A 277 -16.76 -65.40 4.24
N VAL A 278 -17.86 -65.57 4.98
CA VAL A 278 -18.84 -64.50 5.21
C VAL A 278 -18.22 -63.31 5.95
N GLN A 279 -17.33 -63.54 6.93
CA GLN A 279 -16.62 -62.45 7.59
C GLN A 279 -15.60 -61.77 6.69
N ARG A 280 -14.85 -62.52 5.86
CA ARG A 280 -13.96 -61.92 4.84
C ARG A 280 -14.73 -61.11 3.81
N VAL A 281 -15.87 -61.60 3.33
CA VAL A 281 -16.74 -60.88 2.40
C VAL A 281 -17.32 -59.64 3.07
N LYS A 282 -17.69 -59.69 4.36
CA LYS A 282 -18.10 -58.50 5.12
C LYS A 282 -16.96 -57.49 5.28
N THR A 283 -15.74 -57.92 5.62
CA THR A 283 -14.59 -57.03 5.73
C THR A 283 -14.19 -56.44 4.38
N ASP A 284 -14.24 -57.22 3.30
CA ASP A 284 -13.99 -56.77 1.93
C ASP A 284 -15.09 -55.81 1.45
N LEU A 285 -16.36 -56.04 1.82
CA LEU A 285 -17.45 -55.11 1.56
C LEU A 285 -17.26 -53.79 2.30
N THR A 286 -16.87 -53.82 3.58
CA THR A 286 -16.55 -52.60 4.34
C THR A 286 -15.30 -51.90 3.82
N PHE A 287 -14.26 -52.64 3.40
CA PHE A 287 -13.07 -52.08 2.79
C PHE A 287 -13.38 -51.42 1.44
N ASN A 288 -14.16 -52.09 0.59
CA ASN A 288 -14.63 -51.56 -0.68
C ASN A 288 -15.62 -50.39 -0.53
N ALA A 289 -16.35 -50.31 0.59
CA ALA A 289 -17.15 -49.14 0.94
C ALA A 289 -16.24 -47.96 1.32
N THR A 290 -15.30 -48.17 2.24
CA THR A 290 -14.30 -47.16 2.64
C THR A 290 -13.47 -46.65 1.45
N LEU A 291 -13.10 -47.53 0.51
CA LEU A 291 -12.34 -47.17 -0.68
C LEU A 291 -13.17 -46.35 -1.66
N ARG A 292 -14.47 -46.65 -1.79
CA ARG A 292 -15.43 -45.84 -2.57
C ARG A 292 -15.66 -44.47 -1.92
N ASP A 293 -15.84 -44.41 -0.61
CA ASP A 293 -15.99 -43.15 0.13
C ASP A 293 -14.74 -42.28 0.01
N GLN A 294 -13.55 -42.88 0.09
CA GLN A 294 -12.28 -42.19 -0.16
C GLN A 294 -12.16 -41.69 -1.60
N GLN A 295 -12.52 -42.51 -2.59
CA GLN A 295 -12.53 -42.10 -4.00
C GLN A 295 -13.50 -40.93 -4.21
N GLU A 296 -14.71 -40.99 -3.67
CA GLU A 296 -15.70 -39.91 -3.76
C GLU A 296 -15.21 -38.63 -3.07
N TYR A 297 -14.54 -38.74 -1.92
CA TYR A 297 -13.90 -37.61 -1.24
C TYR A 297 -12.82 -36.94 -2.11
N TYR A 298 -11.90 -37.73 -2.67
CA TYR A 298 -10.86 -37.21 -3.55
C TYR A 298 -11.41 -36.65 -4.86
N GLU A 299 -12.50 -37.20 -5.38
CA GLU A 299 -13.17 -36.70 -6.57
C GLU A 299 -13.87 -35.36 -6.31
N LYS A 300 -14.55 -35.20 -5.17
CA LYS A 300 -15.08 -33.91 -4.70
C LYS A 300 -13.96 -32.87 -4.52
N LEU A 301 -12.82 -33.27 -3.97
CA LEU A 301 -11.65 -32.41 -3.81
C LEU A 301 -11.10 -31.96 -5.18
N ARG A 302 -10.92 -32.90 -6.12
CA ARG A 302 -10.49 -32.61 -7.50
C ARG A 302 -11.47 -31.70 -8.24
N GLN A 303 -12.78 -31.91 -8.08
CA GLN A 303 -13.81 -31.05 -8.67
C GLN A 303 -13.75 -29.63 -8.09
N SER A 304 -13.58 -29.50 -6.77
CA SER A 304 -13.37 -28.20 -6.10
C SER A 304 -12.14 -27.48 -6.63
N ASP A 305 -11.01 -28.18 -6.76
CA ASP A 305 -9.77 -27.60 -7.29
C ASP A 305 -9.89 -27.25 -8.77
N ALA A 306 -10.57 -28.07 -9.57
CA ALA A 306 -10.84 -27.79 -10.98
C ALA A 306 -11.72 -26.54 -11.16
N ILE A 307 -12.75 -26.38 -10.32
CA ILE A 307 -13.61 -25.18 -10.29
C ILE A 307 -12.77 -23.95 -9.94
N LYS A 308 -11.95 -24.01 -8.88
CA LYS A 308 -11.04 -22.91 -8.50
C LYS A 308 -10.11 -22.52 -9.66
N GLN A 309 -9.46 -23.49 -10.30
CA GLN A 309 -8.58 -23.23 -11.44
C GLN A 309 -9.31 -22.65 -12.66
N LEU A 310 -10.57 -23.02 -12.88
CA LEU A 310 -11.40 -22.43 -13.94
C LEU A 310 -11.78 -20.98 -13.60
N GLU A 311 -12.13 -20.69 -12.36
CA GLU A 311 -12.40 -19.34 -11.88
C GLU A 311 -11.16 -18.45 -11.99
N GLU A 312 -9.98 -18.93 -11.58
CA GLU A 312 -8.71 -18.22 -11.73
C GLU A 312 -8.39 -17.93 -13.20
N ARG A 313 -8.55 -18.93 -14.09
CA ARG A 313 -8.37 -18.72 -15.54
C ARG A 313 -9.35 -17.71 -16.10
N ARG A 314 -10.62 -17.74 -15.67
CA ARG A 314 -11.62 -16.75 -16.07
C ARG A 314 -11.25 -15.35 -15.60
N LYS A 315 -10.89 -15.19 -14.32
CA LYS A 315 -10.43 -13.92 -13.74
C LYS A 315 -9.20 -13.39 -14.47
N LEU A 316 -8.24 -14.25 -14.80
CA LEU A 316 -7.03 -13.88 -15.54
C LEU A 316 -7.36 -13.45 -16.98
N LYS A 317 -8.25 -14.17 -17.68
CA LYS A 317 -8.71 -13.79 -19.01
C LYS A 317 -9.38 -12.41 -18.98
N GLU A 318 -10.27 -12.19 -18.03
CA GLU A 318 -10.94 -10.90 -17.85
C GLU A 318 -9.95 -9.77 -17.52
N ALA A 319 -8.96 -10.04 -16.66
CA ALA A 319 -7.88 -9.09 -16.37
C ALA A 319 -7.06 -8.72 -17.61
N ARG A 320 -6.72 -9.72 -18.46
CA ARG A 320 -6.00 -9.50 -19.72
C ARG A 320 -6.83 -8.70 -20.73
N GLU A 321 -8.12 -8.99 -20.84
CA GLU A 321 -9.03 -8.23 -21.71
C GLU A 321 -9.15 -6.77 -21.26
N ARG A 322 -9.14 -6.50 -19.95
CA ARG A 322 -9.10 -5.13 -19.42
C ARG A 322 -7.75 -4.45 -19.63
N ALA A 323 -6.65 -5.15 -19.38
CA ALA A 323 -5.32 -4.64 -19.71
C ALA A 323 -5.22 -4.27 -21.20
N ALA A 324 -5.78 -5.10 -22.08
CA ALA A 324 -5.89 -4.81 -23.50
C ALA A 324 -6.82 -3.63 -23.80
N SER A 325 -7.91 -3.45 -23.04
CA SER A 325 -8.81 -2.31 -23.18
C SER A 325 -8.14 -0.99 -22.79
N LEU A 326 -7.24 -1.00 -21.79
CA LEU A 326 -6.39 0.14 -21.45
C LEU A 326 -5.48 0.52 -22.62
N LEU A 327 -4.88 -0.48 -23.27
CA LEU A 327 -3.99 -0.32 -24.42
C LEU A 327 -4.69 0.08 -25.72
N ARG A 328 -6.01 -0.12 -25.82
CA ARG A 328 -6.76 0.28 -27.02
C ARG A 328 -6.54 1.78 -27.27
N PRO A 329 -6.22 2.22 -28.50
CA PRO A 329 -6.18 3.64 -28.82
C PRO A 329 -7.54 4.30 -28.57
N LEU A 330 -7.53 5.51 -27.99
CA LEU A 330 -8.73 6.36 -27.94
C LEU A 330 -9.21 6.66 -29.36
N THR A 331 -10.54 6.66 -29.55
CA THR A 331 -11.14 7.19 -30.78
C THR A 331 -10.79 8.68 -30.92
N PRO A 332 -10.82 9.27 -32.13
CA PRO A 332 -10.54 10.69 -32.31
C PRO A 332 -11.37 11.59 -31.38
N GLU A 333 -12.64 11.26 -31.19
CA GLU A 333 -13.58 12.00 -30.33
C GLU A 333 -13.19 11.87 -28.85
N GLN A 334 -12.89 10.65 -28.40
CA GLN A 334 -12.43 10.41 -27.02
C GLN A 334 -11.11 11.14 -26.74
N ARG A 335 -10.19 11.11 -27.70
CA ARG A 335 -8.91 11.79 -27.60
C ARG A 335 -9.10 13.31 -27.50
N GLN A 336 -10.00 13.87 -28.30
CA GLN A 336 -10.32 15.29 -28.24
C GLN A 336 -10.93 15.68 -26.88
N ILE A 337 -11.83 14.86 -26.32
CA ILE A 337 -12.41 15.08 -24.99
C ILE A 337 -11.30 15.12 -23.93
N VAL A 338 -10.41 14.12 -23.93
CA VAL A 338 -9.28 14.04 -22.98
C VAL A 338 -8.34 15.23 -23.15
N GLU A 339 -7.98 15.57 -24.39
CA GLU A 339 -7.08 16.69 -24.69
C GLU A 339 -7.66 18.03 -24.23
N MET A 340 -8.94 18.29 -24.50
CA MET A 340 -9.62 19.51 -24.07
C MET A 340 -9.79 19.59 -22.55
N ALA A 341 -10.02 18.46 -21.90
CA ALA A 341 -10.12 18.39 -20.45
C ALA A 341 -8.77 18.70 -19.78
N VAL A 342 -7.71 18.03 -20.25
CA VAL A 342 -6.40 18.00 -19.57
C VAL A 342 -5.48 19.14 -20.03
N ARG A 343 -5.59 19.62 -21.27
CA ARG A 343 -4.75 20.70 -21.83
C ARG A 343 -5.53 21.91 -22.32
N GLY A 344 -6.85 21.82 -22.38
CA GLY A 344 -7.69 22.90 -22.88
C GLY A 344 -7.64 24.20 -22.04
N PRO A 345 -8.05 25.32 -22.65
CA PRO A 345 -8.09 26.62 -22.02
C PRO A 345 -9.14 26.67 -20.90
N GLY A 346 -8.97 27.59 -19.96
CA GLY A 346 -9.90 27.81 -18.85
C GLY A 346 -9.19 28.09 -17.53
N ARG A 347 -9.93 28.68 -16.59
CA ARG A 347 -9.43 29.03 -15.25
C ARG A 347 -9.28 27.78 -14.39
N GLY A 348 -8.35 27.79 -13.43
CA GLY A 348 -8.07 26.62 -12.61
C GLY A 348 -9.27 26.18 -11.77
N GLU A 349 -10.08 27.13 -11.35
CA GLU A 349 -11.24 26.99 -10.47
C GLU A 349 -12.53 26.60 -11.21
N GLU A 350 -12.47 26.43 -12.52
CA GLU A 350 -13.62 25.98 -13.31
C GLU A 350 -13.94 24.51 -12.98
N VAL A 351 -15.20 24.22 -12.66
CA VAL A 351 -15.69 22.85 -12.46
C VAL A 351 -15.86 22.17 -13.81
N ILE A 352 -15.10 21.10 -14.05
CA ILE A 352 -15.08 20.33 -15.30
C ILE A 352 -16.03 19.13 -15.24
N ALA A 353 -16.19 18.54 -14.06
CA ALA A 353 -17.08 17.41 -13.83
C ALA A 353 -17.72 17.50 -12.44
N GLN A 354 -18.93 16.99 -12.30
CA GLN A 354 -19.66 16.97 -11.03
C GLN A 354 -20.56 15.73 -10.93
N SER A 355 -20.57 15.10 -9.76
CA SER A 355 -21.41 13.95 -9.42
C SER A 355 -21.85 14.07 -7.96
N GLY A 356 -23.12 14.41 -7.74
CA GLY A 356 -23.63 14.73 -6.41
C GLY A 356 -22.89 15.91 -5.78
N THR A 357 -22.29 15.68 -4.61
CA THR A 357 -21.48 16.70 -3.90
C THR A 357 -20.01 16.72 -4.34
N ASP A 358 -19.58 15.75 -5.14
CA ASP A 358 -18.20 15.63 -5.60
C ASP A 358 -18.03 16.36 -6.94
N SER A 359 -16.93 17.07 -7.11
CA SER A 359 -16.59 17.81 -8.32
C SER A 359 -15.11 17.62 -8.66
N VAL A 360 -14.76 17.90 -9.92
CA VAL A 360 -13.37 17.99 -10.39
C VAL A 360 -13.14 19.37 -11.01
N LEU A 361 -12.21 20.13 -10.46
CA LEU A 361 -11.74 21.40 -10.99
C LEU A 361 -10.77 21.23 -12.16
N ARG A 362 -10.63 22.27 -13.00
CA ARG A 362 -9.71 22.28 -14.15
C ARG A 362 -8.26 22.10 -13.74
N GLN A 363 -7.85 22.74 -12.65
CA GLN A 363 -6.50 22.57 -12.12
C GLN A 363 -6.25 21.13 -11.65
N SER A 364 -7.29 20.46 -11.15
CA SER A 364 -7.20 19.09 -10.66
C SER A 364 -7.14 18.10 -11.81
N ILE A 365 -8.00 18.19 -12.82
CA ILE A 365 -7.93 17.29 -13.98
C ILE A 365 -6.63 17.43 -14.78
N ARG A 366 -5.99 18.62 -14.76
CA ARG A 366 -4.65 18.85 -15.35
C ARG A 366 -3.56 18.01 -14.70
N THR A 367 -3.74 17.50 -13.48
CA THR A 367 -2.80 16.58 -12.84
C THR A 367 -2.71 15.21 -13.55
N LEU A 368 -3.67 14.89 -14.43
CA LEU A 368 -3.61 13.70 -15.28
C LEU A 368 -2.64 13.85 -16.46
N GLN A 369 -2.02 15.02 -16.67
CA GLN A 369 -0.92 15.14 -17.62
C GLN A 369 0.23 14.19 -17.27
N PRO A 370 0.97 13.66 -18.26
CA PRO A 370 2.16 12.86 -18.00
C PRO A 370 3.16 13.60 -17.12
N GLY A 371 3.81 12.89 -16.18
CA GLY A 371 4.79 13.47 -15.27
C GLY A 371 4.23 14.27 -14.10
N GLN A 372 2.91 14.36 -13.93
CA GLN A 372 2.28 15.09 -12.83
C GLN A 372 1.74 14.15 -11.75
N TRP A 373 1.84 14.58 -10.48
CA TRP A 373 1.25 13.90 -9.34
C TRP A 373 -0.26 14.14 -9.33
N LEU A 374 -1.04 13.07 -9.19
CA LEU A 374 -2.48 13.22 -8.98
C LEU A 374 -2.76 13.83 -7.61
N ASN A 375 -3.77 14.68 -7.54
CA ASN A 375 -4.31 15.15 -6.27
C ASN A 375 -5.45 14.25 -5.78
N ASP A 376 -5.86 14.51 -4.55
CA ASP A 376 -6.95 13.83 -3.87
C ASP A 376 -8.29 13.99 -4.62
N GLU A 377 -8.60 15.16 -5.15
CA GLU A 377 -9.83 15.43 -5.90
C GLU A 377 -10.01 14.49 -7.10
N VAL A 378 -8.97 14.29 -7.92
CA VAL A 378 -9.02 13.35 -9.06
C VAL A 378 -9.21 11.91 -8.58
N ILE A 379 -8.45 11.48 -7.57
CA ILE A 379 -8.52 10.11 -7.05
C ILE A 379 -9.90 9.85 -6.45
N HIS A 380 -10.39 10.72 -5.56
CA HIS A 380 -11.68 10.56 -4.89
C HIS A 380 -12.83 10.54 -5.90
N TYR A 381 -12.81 11.44 -6.88
CA TYR A 381 -13.86 11.47 -7.90
C TYR A 381 -13.82 10.22 -8.78
N PHE A 382 -12.63 9.70 -9.11
CA PHE A 382 -12.49 8.42 -9.79
C PHE A 382 -13.06 7.25 -8.96
N LEU A 383 -12.81 7.20 -7.65
CA LEU A 383 -13.40 6.20 -6.76
C LEU A 383 -14.92 6.29 -6.68
N VAL A 384 -15.52 7.49 -6.78
CA VAL A 384 -16.99 7.65 -6.90
C VAL A 384 -17.51 6.95 -8.16
N MET A 385 -16.82 7.07 -9.28
CA MET A 385 -17.20 6.34 -10.51
C MET A 385 -17.09 4.82 -10.35
N LEU A 386 -16.07 4.32 -9.64
CA LEU A 386 -15.94 2.90 -9.33
C LEU A 386 -17.08 2.43 -8.41
N ALA A 387 -17.47 3.24 -7.42
CA ALA A 387 -18.59 2.96 -6.54
C ALA A 387 -19.93 2.89 -7.29
N ASN A 388 -20.17 3.82 -8.22
CA ASN A 388 -21.34 3.80 -9.10
C ASN A 388 -21.34 2.56 -9.99
N ARG A 389 -20.19 2.17 -10.54
CA ARG A 389 -20.07 0.94 -11.33
C ARG A 389 -20.37 -0.31 -10.50
N ASP A 390 -19.83 -0.41 -9.28
CA ASP A 390 -20.10 -1.54 -8.38
C ASP A 390 -21.59 -1.66 -8.08
N GLU A 391 -22.28 -0.54 -7.86
CA GLU A 391 -23.73 -0.52 -7.70
C GLU A 391 -24.48 -1.10 -8.90
N GLU A 392 -24.12 -0.68 -10.11
CA GLU A 392 -24.74 -1.17 -11.34
C GLU A 392 -24.47 -2.66 -11.58
N LEU A 393 -23.29 -3.15 -11.18
CA LEU A 393 -22.98 -4.58 -11.24
C LEU A 393 -23.84 -5.39 -10.27
N CYS A 394 -24.03 -4.92 -9.04
CA CYS A 394 -24.90 -5.58 -8.07
C CYS A 394 -26.39 -5.51 -8.43
N LYS A 395 -26.83 -4.48 -9.17
CA LYS A 395 -28.19 -4.43 -9.73
C LYS A 395 -28.40 -5.50 -10.80
N LYS A 396 -27.37 -5.79 -11.61
CA LYS A 396 -27.40 -6.81 -12.67
C LYS A 396 -27.24 -8.22 -12.14
N ASP A 397 -26.43 -8.38 -11.10
CA ASP A 397 -26.18 -9.66 -10.44
C ASP A 397 -26.49 -9.54 -8.93
N PRO A 398 -27.71 -9.93 -8.51
CA PRO A 398 -28.12 -9.88 -7.11
C PRO A 398 -27.29 -10.75 -6.17
N THR A 399 -26.50 -11.71 -6.69
CA THR A 399 -25.62 -12.57 -5.87
C THR A 399 -24.35 -11.84 -5.45
N ARG A 400 -24.00 -10.75 -6.15
CA ARG A 400 -22.81 -9.94 -5.85
C ARG A 400 -23.05 -9.04 -4.65
N LYS A 401 -22.20 -9.17 -3.64
CA LYS A 401 -22.16 -8.24 -2.50
C LYS A 401 -21.55 -6.89 -2.92
N ARG A 402 -22.06 -5.80 -2.33
CA ARG A 402 -21.56 -4.44 -2.57
C ARG A 402 -20.14 -4.26 -2.05
N SER A 403 -19.34 -3.48 -2.75
CA SER A 403 -18.08 -2.94 -2.26
C SER A 403 -18.25 -1.49 -1.81
N HIS A 404 -17.36 -1.01 -0.94
CA HIS A 404 -17.32 0.39 -0.53
C HIS A 404 -15.94 1.00 -0.78
N PHE A 405 -15.94 2.28 -1.16
CA PHE A 405 -14.74 3.05 -1.48
C PHE A 405 -14.72 4.27 -0.57
N TYR A 406 -13.83 4.24 0.43
CA TYR A 406 -13.61 5.42 1.25
C TYR A 406 -12.79 6.47 0.49
N LYS A 407 -12.91 7.72 0.92
CA LYS A 407 -11.96 8.78 0.57
C LYS A 407 -10.74 8.68 1.49
N SER A 408 -9.61 9.23 1.05
CA SER A 408 -8.35 9.14 1.80
C SER A 408 -8.41 9.80 3.17
N PHE A 409 -9.26 10.81 3.33
CA PHE A 409 -9.52 11.47 4.61
C PHE A 409 -9.98 10.50 5.71
N PHE A 410 -10.52 9.33 5.37
CA PHE A 410 -10.87 8.32 6.37
C PHE A 410 -9.64 7.90 7.18
N ILE A 411 -8.54 7.53 6.50
CA ILE A 411 -7.30 7.10 7.17
C ILE A 411 -6.64 8.27 7.88
N THR A 412 -6.60 9.44 7.24
CA THR A 412 -6.09 10.67 7.86
C THR A 412 -6.81 10.96 9.19
N LYS A 413 -8.14 10.80 9.25
CA LYS A 413 -8.90 11.00 10.49
C LYS A 413 -8.77 9.85 11.48
N LEU A 414 -8.63 8.61 11.00
CA LEU A 414 -8.44 7.44 11.85
C LEU A 414 -7.09 7.49 12.59
N LEU A 415 -6.05 8.01 11.94
CA LEU A 415 -4.69 8.06 12.47
C LEU A 415 -4.24 9.46 12.90
N ASN A 416 -5.16 10.43 12.97
CA ASN A 416 -4.86 11.84 13.25
C ASN A 416 -3.68 12.38 12.41
N GLU A 417 -3.54 11.94 11.16
CA GLU A 417 -2.41 12.33 10.31
C GLU A 417 -2.40 13.86 10.10
N GLY A 418 -1.25 14.47 10.38
CA GLY A 418 -1.04 15.92 10.32
C GLY A 418 -1.54 16.69 11.55
N ASP A 419 -2.01 16.03 12.62
CA ASP A 419 -2.31 16.69 13.89
C ASP A 419 -1.02 17.03 14.66
N ALA A 420 -0.92 18.24 15.21
CA ALA A 420 0.28 18.71 15.89
C ALA A 420 0.64 17.92 17.17
N THR A 421 -0.30 17.21 17.76
CA THR A 421 -0.15 16.57 19.08
C THR A 421 -0.29 15.06 19.06
N CYS A 422 -1.06 14.52 18.11
CA CYS A 422 -1.35 13.10 18.05
C CYS A 422 -1.15 12.50 16.64
N ASP A 423 -0.27 13.09 15.81
CA ASP A 423 0.08 12.56 14.49
C ASP A 423 0.40 11.05 14.51
N GLY A 424 -0.27 10.30 13.65
CA GLY A 424 -0.12 8.85 13.52
C GLY A 424 -0.78 8.03 14.64
N GLN A 425 -1.43 8.66 15.63
CA GLN A 425 -2.13 7.94 16.70
C GLN A 425 -3.54 7.55 16.27
N TYR A 426 -3.88 6.29 16.50
CA TYR A 426 -5.20 5.73 16.21
C TYR A 426 -6.31 6.34 17.08
N GLU A 427 -7.40 6.80 16.48
CA GLU A 427 -8.60 7.33 17.15
C GLU A 427 -9.89 6.98 16.40
N TYR A 428 -10.54 5.88 16.81
CA TYR A 428 -11.81 5.42 16.25
C TYR A 428 -12.93 6.47 16.30
N ARG A 429 -12.98 7.31 17.34
CA ARG A 429 -14.07 8.28 17.54
C ARG A 429 -14.20 9.26 16.36
N ASN A 430 -13.10 9.57 15.69
CA ASN A 430 -13.06 10.46 14.54
C ASN A 430 -13.84 9.90 13.33
N VAL A 431 -13.86 8.57 13.18
CA VAL A 431 -14.49 7.89 12.03
C VAL A 431 -15.72 7.06 12.39
N LYS A 432 -16.07 6.92 13.68
CA LYS A 432 -17.22 6.15 14.22
C LYS A 432 -18.56 6.33 13.48
N ARG A 433 -18.79 7.47 12.83
CA ARG A 433 -20.03 7.80 12.11
C ARG A 433 -19.95 7.54 10.59
N TRP A 434 -18.78 7.23 10.05
CA TRP A 434 -18.55 7.12 8.61
C TRP A 434 -19.21 5.89 8.00
N SER A 435 -19.31 4.80 8.77
CA SER A 435 -20.07 3.59 8.38
C SER A 435 -21.55 3.85 8.09
N LYS A 436 -22.12 4.98 8.54
CA LYS A 436 -23.51 5.36 8.19
C LYS A 436 -23.71 5.65 6.70
N LYS A 437 -22.63 5.94 5.97
CA LYS A 437 -22.65 6.24 4.53
C LYS A 437 -22.36 5.01 3.66
N VAL A 438 -22.05 3.86 4.26
CA VAL A 438 -21.75 2.65 3.50
C VAL A 438 -23.04 1.97 3.05
N PRO A 439 -23.03 1.24 1.92
CA PRO A 439 -24.19 0.46 1.48
C PRO A 439 -24.70 -0.45 2.61
N GLY A 440 -26.01 -0.47 2.85
CA GLY A 440 -26.61 -1.25 3.93
C GLY A 440 -26.31 -0.78 5.35
N LYS A 441 -25.51 0.29 5.54
CA LYS A 441 -25.06 0.82 6.84
C LYS A 441 -24.31 -0.22 7.70
N ASP A 442 -23.75 -1.24 7.05
CA ASP A 442 -23.06 -2.33 7.71
C ASP A 442 -21.84 -2.75 6.88
N ILE A 443 -20.65 -2.39 7.36
CA ILE A 443 -19.41 -2.71 6.66
C ILE A 443 -19.14 -4.21 6.60
N PHE A 444 -19.70 -5.00 7.53
CA PHE A 444 -19.47 -6.45 7.63
C PHE A 444 -20.31 -7.25 6.63
N ALA A 445 -21.31 -6.61 6.02
CA ALA A 445 -22.12 -7.19 4.94
C ALA A 445 -21.54 -6.92 3.54
N LEU A 446 -20.49 -6.10 3.45
CA LEU A 446 -19.83 -5.78 2.18
C LEU A 446 -18.93 -6.92 1.73
N ASP A 447 -18.56 -6.90 0.45
CA ASP A 447 -17.54 -7.79 -0.08
C ASP A 447 -16.13 -7.26 0.18
N LYS A 448 -15.91 -5.98 -0.16
CA LYS A 448 -14.62 -5.29 -0.06
C LYS A 448 -14.79 -3.87 0.44
N ILE A 449 -13.79 -3.39 1.15
CA ILE A 449 -13.65 -1.98 1.53
C ILE A 449 -12.29 -1.50 1.03
N ILE A 450 -12.32 -0.48 0.17
CA ILE A 450 -11.14 0.10 -0.46
C ILE A 450 -10.79 1.41 0.25
N PHE A 451 -9.53 1.53 0.66
CA PHE A 451 -8.95 2.67 1.36
C PHE A 451 -7.78 3.25 0.55
N PRO A 452 -7.97 4.33 -0.21
CA PRO A 452 -6.83 5.10 -0.72
C PRO A 452 -6.12 5.77 0.46
N VAL A 453 -4.79 5.76 0.48
CA VAL A 453 -3.99 6.38 1.53
C VAL A 453 -2.96 7.31 0.91
N ASN A 454 -2.86 8.53 1.43
CA ASN A 454 -1.88 9.52 1.00
C ASN A 454 -0.76 9.63 2.04
N MET A 455 0.17 8.68 2.01
CA MET A 455 1.28 8.59 2.96
C MET A 455 2.12 9.87 2.92
N GLY A 456 2.22 10.55 4.07
CA GLY A 456 3.02 11.77 4.22
C GLY A 456 2.61 12.92 3.29
N ASN A 457 1.41 12.87 2.69
CA ASN A 457 0.98 13.78 1.62
C ASN A 457 1.89 13.76 0.37
N MET A 458 2.60 12.65 0.13
CA MET A 458 3.57 12.51 -0.96
C MET A 458 3.44 11.23 -1.78
N HIS A 459 2.82 10.20 -1.22
CA HIS A 459 2.78 8.89 -1.86
C HIS A 459 1.41 8.23 -1.69
N TRP A 460 0.82 7.82 -2.82
CA TRP A 460 -0.48 7.18 -2.84
C TRP A 460 -0.33 5.66 -2.86
N ILE A 461 -1.00 5.00 -1.91
CA ILE A 461 -1.17 3.55 -1.88
C ILE A 461 -2.65 3.18 -1.78
N CYS A 462 -2.96 1.91 -2.01
CA CYS A 462 -4.30 1.36 -1.84
C CYS A 462 -4.27 0.23 -0.80
N VAL A 463 -5.09 0.32 0.24
CA VAL A 463 -5.32 -0.80 1.17
C VAL A 463 -6.73 -1.34 0.95
N VAL A 464 -6.88 -2.65 0.90
CA VAL A 464 -8.18 -3.30 0.67
C VAL A 464 -8.45 -4.31 1.77
N ALA A 465 -9.60 -4.18 2.43
CA ALA A 465 -10.15 -5.20 3.32
C ALA A 465 -11.13 -6.08 2.51
N PHE A 466 -10.76 -7.32 2.27
CA PHE A 466 -11.57 -8.37 1.67
C PHE A 466 -12.36 -9.05 2.79
N MET A 467 -13.62 -8.65 2.95
CA MET A 467 -14.44 -9.03 4.10
C MET A 467 -14.80 -10.51 4.06
N THR A 468 -15.06 -11.06 2.87
CA THR A 468 -15.37 -12.48 2.68
C THR A 468 -14.13 -13.36 2.90
N GLU A 469 -12.95 -12.91 2.46
CA GLU A 469 -11.68 -13.63 2.59
C GLU A 469 -11.01 -13.45 3.95
N LYS A 470 -11.50 -12.53 4.80
CA LYS A 470 -10.87 -12.11 6.06
C LYS A 470 -9.41 -11.71 5.86
N ARG A 471 -9.15 -10.89 4.85
CA ARG A 471 -7.80 -10.45 4.49
C ARG A 471 -7.77 -8.94 4.36
N ILE A 472 -6.75 -8.30 4.90
CA ILE A 472 -6.42 -6.89 4.64
C ILE A 472 -5.08 -6.87 3.93
N GLN A 473 -5.03 -6.28 2.73
CA GLN A 473 -3.81 -6.23 1.95
C GLN A 473 -3.45 -4.82 1.48
N VAL A 474 -2.16 -4.51 1.54
CA VAL A 474 -1.57 -3.29 0.96
C VAL A 474 -1.16 -3.53 -0.49
N TYR A 475 -1.45 -2.54 -1.33
CA TYR A 475 -1.00 -2.45 -2.71
C TYR A 475 -0.29 -1.11 -2.88
N ASP A 476 1.04 -1.19 -2.94
CA ASP A 476 1.94 -0.06 -3.05
C ASP A 476 2.86 -0.24 -4.28
N SER A 477 2.83 0.71 -5.20
CA SER A 477 3.66 0.70 -6.41
C SER A 477 5.14 1.00 -6.14
N MET A 478 5.50 1.41 -4.93
CA MET A 478 6.87 1.50 -4.44
C MET A 478 7.22 0.39 -3.43
N GLY A 479 6.25 -0.41 -2.99
CA GLY A 479 6.52 -1.64 -2.24
C GLY A 479 6.78 -1.45 -0.74
N SER A 480 6.17 -0.47 -0.07
CA SER A 480 6.18 -0.44 1.41
C SER A 480 5.41 -1.63 2.01
N SER A 481 5.78 -2.00 3.23
CA SER A 481 5.02 -2.98 4.03
C SER A 481 3.62 -2.48 4.40
N GLY A 482 3.46 -1.16 4.61
CA GLY A 482 2.20 -0.53 5.02
C GLY A 482 1.64 -1.05 6.35
N GLN A 483 2.46 -1.63 7.22
CA GLN A 483 2.04 -2.31 8.44
C GLN A 483 1.18 -1.44 9.38
N THR A 484 1.51 -0.15 9.49
CA THR A 484 0.73 0.81 10.29
C THR A 484 -0.72 0.88 9.83
N TYR A 485 -0.96 0.90 8.52
CA TYR A 485 -2.30 0.98 7.95
C TYR A 485 -3.05 -0.35 8.09
N LEU A 486 -2.35 -1.49 7.92
CA LEU A 486 -2.93 -2.81 8.17
C LEU A 486 -3.44 -2.93 9.61
N ASN A 487 -2.60 -2.58 10.58
CA ASN A 487 -2.94 -2.64 12.00
C ASN A 487 -4.09 -1.68 12.34
N ALA A 488 -4.06 -0.45 11.80
CA ALA A 488 -5.09 0.55 12.03
C ALA A 488 -6.45 0.13 11.47
N ILE A 489 -6.49 -0.38 10.24
CA ILE A 489 -7.73 -0.84 9.61
C ILE A 489 -8.26 -2.08 10.35
N PHE A 490 -7.39 -3.01 10.75
CA PHE A 490 -7.82 -4.17 11.52
C PHE A 490 -8.40 -3.76 12.89
N GLN A 491 -7.74 -2.85 13.60
CA GLN A 491 -8.27 -2.29 14.84
C GLN A 491 -9.61 -1.57 14.61
N TYR A 492 -9.75 -0.83 13.51
CA TYR A 492 -11.02 -0.21 13.12
C TYR A 492 -12.13 -1.26 12.92
N LEU A 493 -11.86 -2.41 12.30
CA LEU A 493 -12.85 -3.47 12.16
C LEU A 493 -13.30 -4.02 13.52
N LYS A 494 -12.37 -4.20 14.47
CA LYS A 494 -12.68 -4.64 15.84
C LYS A 494 -13.54 -3.63 16.57
N ASP A 495 -13.16 -2.36 16.55
CA ASP A 495 -13.85 -1.28 17.24
C ASP A 495 -15.23 -1.02 16.64
N GLU A 496 -15.35 -1.07 15.31
CA GLU A 496 -16.61 -0.94 14.60
C GLU A 496 -17.55 -2.10 14.93
N HIS A 497 -17.05 -3.34 15.00
CA HIS A 497 -17.88 -4.49 15.37
C HIS A 497 -18.34 -4.39 16.83
N MET A 498 -17.43 -4.01 17.74
CA MET A 498 -17.76 -3.73 19.13
C MET A 498 -18.79 -2.60 19.27
N ASP A 499 -18.68 -1.51 18.51
CA ASP A 499 -19.61 -0.38 18.60
C ASP A 499 -20.98 -0.70 17.99
N LYS A 500 -21.02 -1.34 16.81
CA LYS A 500 -22.28 -1.57 16.06
C LYS A 500 -22.98 -2.87 16.42
N LYS A 501 -22.22 -3.93 16.69
CA LYS A 501 -22.75 -5.28 16.98
C LYS A 501 -22.66 -5.64 18.46
N LYS A 502 -21.98 -4.83 19.28
CA LYS A 502 -21.81 -5.03 20.74
C LYS A 502 -21.14 -6.36 21.09
N LYS A 503 -20.29 -6.85 20.19
CA LYS A 503 -19.58 -8.13 20.31
C LYS A 503 -18.18 -7.98 19.72
N PRO A 504 -17.19 -8.79 20.15
CA PRO A 504 -15.90 -8.85 19.49
C PRO A 504 -16.04 -9.24 18.03
N LEU A 505 -15.07 -8.86 17.19
CA LEU A 505 -15.03 -9.28 15.79
C LEU A 505 -14.97 -10.83 15.75
N PRO A 506 -15.90 -11.50 15.05
CA PRO A 506 -15.84 -12.95 14.92
C PRO A 506 -14.61 -13.37 14.12
N ASP A 507 -14.07 -14.55 14.46
CA ASP A 507 -12.96 -15.18 13.77
C ASP A 507 -11.73 -14.25 13.63
N GLU A 508 -11.47 -13.43 14.65
CA GLU A 508 -10.38 -12.47 14.68
C GLU A 508 -9.02 -13.10 14.35
N ASP A 509 -8.82 -14.35 14.79
CA ASP A 509 -7.63 -15.17 14.58
C ASP A 509 -7.45 -15.64 13.11
N GLN A 510 -8.52 -15.64 12.32
CA GLN A 510 -8.49 -16.02 10.91
C GLN A 510 -8.12 -14.85 9.99
N TRP A 511 -8.06 -13.61 10.50
CA TRP A 511 -7.74 -12.45 9.69
C TRP A 511 -6.26 -12.39 9.30
N GLN A 512 -6.00 -12.23 8.01
CA GLN A 512 -4.65 -12.10 7.48
C GLN A 512 -4.32 -10.64 7.15
N LEU A 513 -3.19 -10.15 7.68
CA LEU A 513 -2.65 -8.83 7.36
C LEU A 513 -1.47 -9.01 6.41
N ILE A 514 -1.67 -8.67 5.14
CA ILE A 514 -0.71 -8.93 4.07
C ILE A 514 -0.13 -7.60 3.61
N GLY A 515 1.20 -7.45 3.72
CA GLY A 515 1.92 -6.32 3.14
C GLY A 515 1.91 -6.35 1.60
N THR A 516 2.62 -5.42 0.98
CA THR A 516 2.75 -5.42 -0.48
C THR A 516 3.48 -6.68 -0.95
N THR A 517 2.86 -7.41 -1.87
CA THR A 517 3.40 -8.64 -2.47
C THR A 517 4.20 -8.34 -3.74
N ARG A 518 5.13 -9.24 -4.10
CA ARG A 518 6.06 -9.06 -5.23
C ARG A 518 5.36 -8.96 -6.60
N ASP A 519 4.17 -9.52 -6.72
CA ASP A 519 3.34 -9.46 -7.94
C ASP A 519 2.56 -8.14 -8.07
N THR A 520 2.65 -7.23 -7.08
CA THR A 520 2.05 -5.90 -7.17
C THR A 520 2.82 -5.05 -8.20
N PRO A 521 2.15 -4.53 -9.26
CA PRO A 521 2.80 -3.68 -10.26
C PRO A 521 3.54 -2.50 -9.63
N GLN A 522 4.83 -2.38 -9.95
CA GLN A 522 5.71 -1.34 -9.41
C GLN A 522 5.83 -0.15 -10.38
N GLN A 523 5.88 1.05 -9.82
CA GLN A 523 6.23 2.26 -10.55
C GLN A 523 7.75 2.35 -10.75
N ARG A 524 8.16 2.96 -11.85
CA ARG A 524 9.58 3.21 -12.20
C ARG A 524 9.93 4.70 -12.16
N ASN A 525 9.04 5.54 -11.64
CA ASN A 525 9.23 6.98 -11.50
C ASN A 525 8.66 7.51 -10.19
N GLY A 526 8.79 8.81 -9.93
CA GLY A 526 8.30 9.43 -8.70
C GLY A 526 6.92 10.06 -8.73
N PHE A 527 6.11 9.88 -9.77
CA PHE A 527 4.89 10.67 -9.97
C PHE A 527 3.62 9.88 -10.30
N ASP A 528 3.74 8.59 -10.58
CA ASP A 528 2.61 7.77 -11.04
C ASP A 528 1.82 7.07 -9.91
N CYS A 529 2.25 7.15 -8.65
CA CYS A 529 1.63 6.45 -7.51
C CYS A 529 0.11 6.64 -7.41
N GLY A 530 -0.40 7.85 -7.71
CA GLY A 530 -1.84 8.12 -7.72
C GLY A 530 -2.59 7.36 -8.83
N VAL A 531 -1.98 7.20 -10.00
CA VAL A 531 -2.56 6.42 -11.11
C VAL A 531 -2.55 4.94 -10.78
N PHE A 532 -1.44 4.41 -10.24
CA PHE A 532 -1.36 3.04 -9.75
C PHE A 532 -2.44 2.76 -8.69
N THR A 533 -2.63 3.66 -7.71
CA THR A 533 -3.68 3.56 -6.69
C THR A 533 -5.08 3.48 -7.31
N CYS A 534 -5.38 4.32 -8.31
CA CYS A 534 -6.64 4.24 -9.05
C CYS A 534 -6.81 2.89 -9.76
N MET A 535 -5.75 2.36 -10.38
CA MET A 535 -5.80 1.08 -11.09
C MET A 535 -5.89 -0.11 -10.13
N PHE A 536 -5.23 -0.07 -8.97
CA PHE A 536 -5.40 -1.07 -7.91
C PHE A 536 -6.86 -1.13 -7.48
N ALA A 537 -7.47 0.01 -7.13
CA ALA A 537 -8.87 0.09 -6.74
C ALA A 537 -9.79 -0.43 -7.86
N ASP A 538 -9.51 -0.09 -9.11
CA ASP A 538 -10.28 -0.53 -10.26
C ASP A 538 -10.27 -2.06 -10.43
N PHE A 539 -9.08 -2.66 -10.59
CA PHE A 539 -8.94 -4.09 -10.84
C PHE A 539 -9.42 -4.92 -9.65
N LEU A 540 -9.07 -4.53 -8.42
CA LEU A 540 -9.42 -5.29 -7.21
C LEU A 540 -10.92 -5.23 -6.91
N SER A 541 -11.60 -4.12 -7.21
CA SER A 541 -13.04 -4.02 -7.00
C SER A 541 -13.84 -5.02 -7.84
N LYS A 542 -13.34 -5.49 -8.98
CA LYS A 542 -13.98 -6.51 -9.81
C LYS A 542 -13.30 -7.89 -9.74
N ASP A 543 -12.50 -8.17 -8.71
CA ASP A 543 -11.85 -9.49 -8.53
C ASP A 543 -10.91 -9.91 -9.68
N THR A 544 -10.31 -8.94 -10.36
CA THR A 544 -9.37 -9.21 -11.45
C THR A 544 -7.92 -9.05 -10.98
N PRO A 545 -7.02 -9.99 -11.36
CA PRO A 545 -5.58 -9.84 -11.17
C PRO A 545 -5.06 -8.51 -11.73
N LEU A 546 -4.03 -7.94 -11.09
CA LEU A 546 -3.41 -6.66 -11.48
C LEU A 546 -2.57 -6.82 -12.76
N ALA A 547 -3.23 -7.02 -13.90
CA ALA A 547 -2.59 -7.29 -15.18
C ALA A 547 -2.11 -6.02 -15.91
N PHE A 548 -1.51 -5.07 -15.19
CA PHE A 548 -0.96 -3.85 -15.81
C PHE A 548 0.45 -3.54 -15.29
N THR A 549 1.20 -2.73 -16.03
CA THR A 549 2.57 -2.34 -15.68
C THR A 549 2.77 -0.85 -15.87
N GLN A 550 3.96 -0.35 -15.55
CA GLN A 550 4.38 1.03 -15.79
C GLN A 550 4.16 1.49 -17.26
N GLU A 551 4.19 0.57 -18.21
CA GLU A 551 4.03 0.86 -19.65
C GLU A 551 2.61 1.31 -20.01
N HIS A 552 1.61 0.96 -19.20
CA HIS A 552 0.21 1.31 -19.44
C HIS A 552 -0.20 2.64 -18.81
N ILE A 553 0.65 3.24 -17.97
CA ILE A 553 0.22 4.30 -17.05
C ILE A 553 -0.19 5.59 -17.76
N ASN A 554 0.44 5.93 -18.88
CA ASN A 554 0.02 7.08 -19.68
C ASN A 554 -1.38 6.88 -20.27
N GLN A 555 -1.69 5.68 -20.77
CA GLN A 555 -3.03 5.34 -21.23
C GLN A 555 -4.02 5.33 -20.06
N CYS A 556 -3.63 4.81 -18.89
CA CYS A 556 -4.46 4.86 -17.69
C CYS A 556 -4.83 6.30 -17.30
N ARG A 557 -3.89 7.27 -17.41
CA ARG A 557 -4.18 8.69 -17.19
C ARG A 557 -5.27 9.21 -18.13
N GLU A 558 -5.15 8.90 -19.42
CA GLU A 558 -6.16 9.26 -20.42
C GLU A 558 -7.52 8.61 -20.13
N ARG A 559 -7.53 7.35 -19.69
CA ARG A 559 -8.74 6.60 -19.34
C ARG A 559 -9.42 7.11 -18.08
N ILE A 560 -8.66 7.54 -17.07
CA ILE A 560 -9.19 8.22 -15.89
C ILE A 560 -9.81 9.55 -16.31
N ALA A 561 -9.12 10.36 -17.13
CA ALA A 561 -9.64 11.63 -17.63
C ALA A 561 -10.96 11.42 -18.39
N LEU A 562 -11.00 10.44 -19.32
CA LEU A 562 -12.21 10.12 -20.07
C LEU A 562 -13.33 9.63 -19.15
N SER A 563 -13.00 8.82 -18.14
CA SER A 563 -13.98 8.36 -17.14
C SER A 563 -14.61 9.57 -16.45
N ILE A 564 -13.78 10.50 -15.94
CA ILE A 564 -14.22 11.75 -15.30
C ILE A 564 -15.14 12.54 -16.22
N MET A 565 -14.73 12.77 -17.46
CA MET A 565 -15.52 13.53 -18.43
C MET A 565 -16.84 12.86 -18.82
N SER A 566 -16.90 11.53 -18.78
CA SER A 566 -18.12 10.76 -19.08
C SER A 566 -19.02 10.54 -17.87
N GLY A 567 -18.55 10.83 -16.65
CA GLY A 567 -19.24 10.50 -15.41
C GLY A 567 -19.35 9.00 -15.11
N LYS A 568 -18.56 8.14 -15.79
CA LYS A 568 -18.63 6.69 -15.69
C LYS A 568 -17.24 6.06 -15.71
N ALA A 569 -17.02 5.00 -14.94
CA ALA A 569 -15.82 4.19 -15.06
C ALA A 569 -15.86 3.39 -16.37
N ILE A 570 -15.02 3.74 -17.34
CA ILE A 570 -15.00 3.15 -18.70
C ILE A 570 -14.08 1.92 -18.79
N MET A 571 -13.35 1.60 -17.71
CA MET A 571 -12.37 0.51 -17.64
C MET A 571 -12.95 -0.82 -17.11
#